data_AF-A0A7R9ZM21-F1
#
_entry.id   AF-A0A7R9ZM21-F1
#
_cell.length_a   1.000
_cell.length_b   1.000
_cell.length_c   1.000
_cell.angle_alpha   90.00
_cell.angle_beta   90.00
_cell.angle_gamma   90.00
#
_symmetry.space_group_name_H-M   'P 1'
#
loop_
_entity.id
_entity.type
_entity.pdbx_description
1 polymer ?
#
loop_
_entity_poly.entity_id
_entity_poly.type
_entity_poly.pdbx_seq_one_letter_code
_entity_poly.pdbx_strand_id
1 'polypeptide(L)'
;MVLLHTPRIICTATFLPCHESLRAFQQDTATGIPDSFTGEPNFDIKVDSDNCYAYASHQWVNQGCVQISEKDDTSGEPLNAKGGGVYALEWDPVNLRIRSWVFPFEDGHNVDYDGHAGLPSNLVEVLSTVNKSDGSSAVIPDTDTWGLPYAYFAVGPTTGCFSDHFQNMQLVFNLAFCGSVSGNKFFQDCPAQAKQFNVNSDPIQTCNAWITSDPEELKEAYWKVGGVYVYERS
;
A
#
# COMPACT_ATOMS: atom_id res chain seq x y z
N MET A 1 10.30 9.70 -8.46
CA MET A 1 10.96 8.62 -7.68
C MET A 1 10.47 8.74 -6.26
N VAL A 2 9.67 7.79 -5.81
CA VAL A 2 9.09 7.79 -4.45
C VAL A 2 9.74 6.63 -3.73
N LEU A 3 10.67 6.93 -2.82
CA LEU A 3 11.14 5.95 -1.83
C LEU A 3 10.04 5.83 -0.77
N LEU A 4 9.31 4.72 -0.81
CA LEU A 4 8.39 4.30 0.25
C LEU A 4 9.23 3.68 1.37
N HIS A 5 9.84 4.53 2.20
CA HIS A 5 10.61 4.05 3.33
C HIS A 5 9.65 3.71 4.48
N THR A 6 9.23 2.45 4.56
CA THR A 6 8.80 1.88 5.84
C THR A 6 10.02 1.35 6.58
N PRO A 7 10.10 1.60 7.89
CA PRO A 7 11.34 1.54 8.65
C PRO A 7 11.94 0.14 8.72
N ARG A 8 13.20 0.11 9.15
CA ARG A 8 13.87 -1.01 9.81
C ARG A 8 13.25 -1.39 11.17
N ILE A 9 11.92 -1.28 11.28
CA ILE A 9 11.17 -2.02 12.27
C ILE A 9 11.28 -3.47 11.80
N ILE A 10 12.28 -4.21 12.29
CA ILE A 10 12.28 -5.67 12.14
C ILE A 10 11.17 -6.19 13.05
N CYS A 11 9.98 -6.15 12.48
CA CYS A 11 8.97 -7.14 12.72
C CYS A 11 8.61 -7.60 11.30
N THR A 12 9.40 -8.53 10.76
CA THR A 12 9.00 -9.23 9.56
C THR A 12 7.57 -9.69 9.78
N ALA A 13 6.67 -9.39 8.84
CA ALA A 13 5.47 -10.17 8.64
C ALA A 13 5.88 -11.57 8.15
N THR A 14 6.66 -12.28 8.97
CA THR A 14 6.87 -13.71 8.85
C THR A 14 5.52 -14.31 9.17
N PHE A 15 4.82 -14.73 8.12
CA PHE A 15 3.74 -15.71 8.18
C PHE A 15 4.08 -16.75 9.26
N LEU A 16 3.39 -16.67 10.40
CA LEU A 16 3.55 -17.63 11.48
C LEU A 16 2.33 -18.57 11.49
N PRO A 17 2.56 -19.89 11.62
CA PRO A 17 1.55 -20.92 11.41
C PRO A 17 0.57 -21.05 12.59
N CYS A 18 -0.65 -21.47 12.25
CA CYS A 18 -1.77 -21.75 13.13
C CYS A 18 -1.44 -22.71 14.30
N HIS A 19 -2.04 -22.48 15.48
CA HIS A 19 -2.83 -23.52 16.17
C HIS A 19 -3.71 -23.00 17.35
N GLU A 20 -4.96 -23.48 17.33
CA GLU A 20 -5.87 -23.93 18.40
C GLU A 20 -6.32 -23.06 19.62
N SER A 21 -7.59 -22.63 19.53
CA SER A 21 -8.75 -23.18 20.27
C SER A 21 -9.31 -22.53 21.57
N LEU A 22 -10.65 -22.36 21.54
CA LEU A 22 -11.69 -22.43 22.62
C LEU A 22 -12.16 -21.19 23.44
N ARG A 23 -13.28 -20.62 22.94
CA ARG A 23 -14.58 -20.23 23.58
C ARG A 23 -14.66 -19.72 25.04
N ALA A 24 -15.30 -18.55 25.24
CA ALA A 24 -16.66 -18.40 25.85
C ALA A 24 -17.14 -16.92 26.00
N PHE A 25 -18.22 -16.56 25.29
CA PHE A 25 -19.37 -15.68 25.61
C PHE A 25 -19.18 -14.28 26.27
N GLN A 26 -19.18 -13.20 25.45
CA GLN A 26 -20.09 -12.03 25.58
C GLN A 26 -20.05 -11.16 24.30
N GLN A 27 -21.19 -10.52 23.99
CA GLN A 27 -21.54 -9.81 22.74
C GLN A 27 -20.48 -8.82 22.21
N ASP A 28 -19.92 -9.12 21.05
CA ASP A 28 -19.46 -8.15 20.05
C ASP A 28 -19.70 -8.74 18.64
N THR A 29 -20.25 -7.96 17.72
CA THR A 29 -20.97 -8.46 16.52
C THR A 29 -20.09 -8.72 15.30
N ALA A 30 -19.02 -9.52 15.44
CA ALA A 30 -18.34 -10.12 14.29
C ALA A 30 -17.60 -11.44 14.68
N THR A 31 -18.02 -12.61 14.16
CA THR A 31 -17.18 -13.82 13.85
C THR A 31 -18.00 -14.96 13.19
N GLY A 32 -17.40 -15.72 12.23
CA GLY A 32 -17.96 -16.91 11.54
C GLY A 32 -17.42 -17.21 10.12
N ILE A 33 -16.36 -18.02 9.96
CA ILE A 33 -15.70 -18.46 8.69
C ILE A 33 -16.47 -19.56 7.92
N PRO A 34 -16.39 -19.59 6.57
CA PRO A 34 -16.14 -20.85 5.84
C PRO A 34 -15.17 -20.80 4.60
N ASP A 35 -14.11 -21.63 4.65
CA ASP A 35 -13.49 -22.62 3.71
C ASP A 35 -13.37 -22.48 2.16
N SER A 36 -12.93 -21.33 1.61
CA SER A 36 -11.95 -21.15 0.48
C SER A 36 -12.16 -19.77 -0.20
N PHE A 37 -11.20 -18.91 -0.60
CA PHE A 37 -9.72 -18.83 -0.82
C PHE A 37 -9.35 -17.31 -0.87
N THR A 38 -8.38 -16.75 -0.12
CA THR A 38 -6.93 -16.41 -0.33
C THR A 38 -6.52 -15.12 -1.08
N GLY A 39 -6.86 -13.96 -0.50
CA GLY A 39 -6.00 -12.78 -0.62
C GLY A 39 -5.45 -12.19 0.69
N GLU A 40 -5.61 -12.75 1.89
CA GLU A 40 -5.79 -11.85 3.07
C GLU A 40 -5.45 -12.40 4.48
N PRO A 41 -5.34 -11.51 5.50
CA PRO A 41 -5.53 -11.88 6.91
C PRO A 41 -6.83 -11.31 7.55
N ASN A 42 -7.82 -12.18 7.75
CA ASN A 42 -8.70 -12.24 8.94
C ASN A 42 -8.82 -13.73 9.36
N PHE A 43 -8.58 -14.04 10.63
CA PHE A 43 -8.50 -15.42 11.13
C PHE A 43 -9.86 -16.07 11.41
N ASP A 44 -10.97 -15.33 11.31
CA ASP A 44 -12.31 -15.84 11.67
C ASP A 44 -13.48 -15.45 10.73
N ILE A 45 -13.25 -14.78 9.59
CA ILE A 45 -14.27 -14.57 8.53
C ILE A 45 -13.55 -14.31 7.19
N LYS A 46 -13.73 -15.14 6.16
CA LYS A 46 -13.13 -14.99 4.82
C LYS A 46 -14.18 -14.59 3.78
N VAL A 47 -14.23 -13.33 3.39
CA VAL A 47 -14.59 -12.90 2.03
C VAL A 47 -13.72 -11.69 1.74
N ASP A 48 -13.05 -11.70 0.58
CA ASP A 48 -12.15 -10.62 0.20
C ASP A 48 -12.89 -9.27 0.20
N SER A 49 -12.19 -8.20 0.57
CA SER A 49 -12.78 -6.86 0.48
C SER A 49 -12.80 -6.36 -0.96
N ASP A 50 -13.84 -6.71 -1.72
CA ASP A 50 -14.15 -6.13 -3.03
C ASP A 50 -14.92 -4.80 -2.92
N ASN A 51 -15.47 -4.53 -1.74
CA ASN A 51 -16.26 -3.35 -1.47
C ASN A 51 -15.39 -2.17 -1.03
N CYS A 52 -15.27 -1.17 -1.89
CA CYS A 52 -14.57 0.06 -1.57
C CYS A 52 -15.29 0.93 -0.50
N TYR A 53 -16.51 0.56 -0.08
CA TYR A 53 -17.25 1.29 0.94
C TYR A 53 -16.63 1.12 2.33
N ALA A 54 -16.26 2.25 2.94
CA ALA A 54 -15.59 2.31 4.24
C ALA A 54 -16.33 1.61 5.40
N TYR A 55 -17.64 1.45 5.30
CA TYR A 55 -18.47 0.79 6.33
C TYR A 55 -19.18 -0.45 5.78
N ALA A 56 -18.59 -1.10 4.77
CA ALA A 56 -19.11 -2.35 4.26
C ALA A 56 -19.25 -3.38 5.40
N SER A 57 -20.41 -4.01 5.47
CA SER A 57 -20.63 -5.12 6.37
C SER A 57 -19.65 -6.25 6.05
N HIS A 58 -19.17 -6.94 7.08
CA HIS A 58 -18.23 -8.07 6.96
C HIS A 58 -16.79 -7.69 6.57
N GLN A 59 -16.41 -6.41 6.67
CA GLN A 59 -15.04 -5.92 6.48
C GLN A 59 -14.61 -5.09 7.70
N TRP A 60 -13.30 -4.88 7.86
CA TRP A 60 -12.81 -3.91 8.84
C TRP A 60 -13.28 -2.51 8.44
N VAL A 61 -13.65 -1.69 9.43
CA VAL A 61 -14.00 -0.28 9.17
C VAL A 61 -12.80 0.41 8.52
N ASN A 62 -13.04 1.11 7.43
CA ASN A 62 -12.04 1.77 6.58
C ASN A 62 -11.02 0.83 5.92
N GLN A 63 -11.33 -0.46 5.76
CA GLN A 63 -10.46 -1.39 5.00
C GLN A 63 -10.40 -1.00 3.52
N GLY A 64 -11.57 -0.72 2.93
CA GLY A 64 -11.71 -0.46 1.50
C GLY A 64 -11.34 -1.68 0.65
N CYS A 65 -11.28 -1.47 -0.66
CA CYS A 65 -10.95 -2.51 -1.62
C CYS A 65 -9.43 -2.61 -1.81
N VAL A 66 -8.82 -3.67 -1.27
CA VAL A 66 -7.35 -3.78 -1.14
C VAL A 66 -6.75 -4.56 -2.31
N GLN A 67 -5.53 -4.20 -2.71
CA GLN A 67 -4.70 -4.94 -3.67
C GLN A 67 -3.32 -5.17 -3.04
N ILE A 68 -2.89 -6.43 -2.99
CA ILE A 68 -1.67 -6.85 -2.31
C ILE A 68 -0.72 -7.49 -3.33
N SER A 69 0.55 -7.12 -3.26
CA SER A 69 1.62 -7.75 -4.01
C SER A 69 1.86 -9.17 -3.53
N GLU A 70 2.03 -10.11 -4.45
CA GLU A 70 2.62 -11.42 -4.11
C GLU A 70 4.14 -11.31 -3.85
N LYS A 71 4.77 -10.20 -4.27
CA LYS A 71 6.20 -9.91 -4.10
C LYS A 71 6.45 -8.93 -2.96
N ASP A 72 7.36 -9.27 -2.06
CA ASP A 72 7.79 -8.43 -0.94
C ASP A 72 8.86 -7.41 -1.37
N ASP A 73 8.53 -6.53 -2.31
CA ASP A 73 9.46 -5.54 -2.86
C ASP A 73 8.82 -4.20 -3.25
N THR A 74 7.53 -4.02 -2.95
CA THR A 74 6.74 -2.84 -3.33
C THR A 74 6.54 -1.86 -2.17
N SER A 75 7.14 -2.10 -1.01
CA SER A 75 7.15 -1.15 0.11
C SER A 75 8.25 -1.50 1.10
N GLY A 76 8.62 -0.53 1.94
CA GLY A 76 9.38 -0.81 3.14
C GLY A 76 10.84 -1.20 2.95
N GLU A 77 11.42 -1.81 3.98
CA GLU A 77 12.83 -2.24 3.99
C GLU A 77 13.23 -2.97 2.69
N PRO A 78 12.44 -3.93 2.17
CA PRO A 78 12.78 -4.59 0.90
C PRO A 78 12.92 -3.63 -0.28
N LEU A 79 11.97 -2.69 -0.45
CA LEU A 79 12.04 -1.67 -1.49
C LEU A 79 13.25 -0.73 -1.27
N ASN A 80 13.50 -0.32 -0.03
CA ASN A 80 14.58 0.60 0.32
C ASN A 80 15.96 -0.01 0.10
N ALA A 81 16.11 -1.29 0.45
CA ALA A 81 17.35 -2.04 0.27
C ALA A 81 17.77 -2.08 -1.21
N LYS A 82 16.79 -2.04 -2.13
CA LYS A 82 17.05 -1.94 -3.57
C LYS A 82 17.15 -0.50 -4.09
N GLY A 83 16.96 0.52 -3.24
CA GLY A 83 17.10 1.93 -3.61
C GLY A 83 15.81 2.63 -4.04
N GLY A 84 14.65 2.04 -3.77
CA GLY A 84 13.34 2.65 -4.03
C GLY A 84 12.70 2.21 -5.35
N GLY A 85 11.79 3.03 -5.85
CA GLY A 85 11.11 2.74 -7.11
C GLY A 85 10.38 3.93 -7.72
N VAL A 86 9.69 3.65 -8.82
CA VAL A 86 8.74 4.56 -9.47
C VAL A 86 7.33 4.05 -9.22
N TYR A 87 6.49 4.92 -8.67
CA TYR A 87 5.07 4.67 -8.52
C TYR A 87 4.33 5.53 -9.52
N ALA A 88 3.35 4.96 -10.18
CA ALA A 88 2.47 5.68 -11.07
C ALA A 88 1.02 5.32 -10.77
N LEU A 89 0.14 6.31 -10.88
CA LEU A 89 -1.30 6.17 -10.71
C LEU A 89 -1.97 6.83 -11.91
N GLU A 90 -2.86 6.10 -12.56
CA GLU A 90 -3.79 6.62 -13.55
C GLU A 90 -5.18 6.67 -12.97
N TRP A 91 -5.81 7.83 -13.06
CA TRP A 91 -7.24 8.02 -12.92
C TRP A 91 -7.83 8.30 -14.30
N ASP A 92 -8.58 7.35 -14.85
CA ASP A 92 -9.21 7.48 -16.17
C ASP A 92 -10.73 7.24 -16.08
N PRO A 93 -11.51 8.29 -15.76
CA PRO A 93 -12.97 8.18 -15.70
C PRO A 93 -13.61 8.02 -17.09
N VAL A 94 -12.89 8.30 -18.18
CA VAL A 94 -13.41 8.11 -19.54
C VAL A 94 -13.42 6.62 -19.90
N ASN A 95 -12.32 5.93 -19.58
CA ASN A 95 -12.20 4.48 -19.77
C ASN A 95 -12.58 3.68 -18.52
N LEU A 96 -13.22 4.34 -17.55
CA LEU A 96 -13.85 3.70 -16.39
C LEU A 96 -12.89 2.84 -15.56
N ARG A 97 -11.68 3.34 -15.30
CA ARG A 97 -10.64 2.60 -14.56
C ARG A 97 -9.74 3.48 -13.70
N ILE A 98 -9.22 2.86 -12.64
CA ILE A 98 -8.03 3.31 -11.89
C ILE A 98 -6.97 2.23 -12.05
N ARG A 99 -5.76 2.63 -12.42
CA ARG A 99 -4.61 1.71 -12.50
C ARG A 99 -3.45 2.27 -11.72
N SER A 100 -2.71 1.39 -11.05
CA SER A 100 -1.42 1.77 -10.47
C SER A 100 -0.32 0.81 -10.88
N TRP A 101 0.89 1.33 -10.96
CA TRP A 101 2.10 0.59 -11.24
C TRP A 101 3.14 0.88 -10.17
N VAL A 102 3.93 -0.14 -9.87
CA VAL A 102 5.12 -0.05 -9.04
C VAL A 102 6.27 -0.64 -9.84
N PHE A 103 7.31 0.15 -10.05
CA PHE A 103 8.54 -0.28 -10.70
C PHE A 103 9.67 -0.21 -9.67
N PRO A 104 9.84 -1.24 -8.82
CA PRO A 104 10.94 -1.27 -7.87
C PRO A 104 12.27 -1.32 -8.64
N PHE A 105 13.32 -0.78 -8.03
CA PHE A 105 14.68 -0.97 -8.54
C PHE A 105 15.17 -2.36 -8.12
N GLU A 106 15.93 -3.04 -8.97
CA GLU A 106 16.55 -4.34 -8.73
C GLU A 106 17.78 -4.46 -9.63
N ASP A 107 18.91 -4.92 -9.09
CA ASP A 107 20.14 -5.18 -9.87
C ASP A 107 20.54 -4.08 -10.87
N GLY A 108 20.45 -2.81 -10.46
CA GLY A 108 20.90 -1.67 -11.27
C GLY A 108 19.86 -1.13 -12.26
N HIS A 109 18.64 -1.66 -12.29
CA HIS A 109 17.57 -1.22 -13.18
C HIS A 109 16.20 -1.27 -12.50
N ASN A 110 15.18 -0.62 -13.05
CA ASN A 110 13.80 -0.85 -12.60
C ASN A 110 13.29 -2.18 -13.18
N VAL A 111 12.34 -2.82 -12.53
CA VAL A 111 11.66 -4.01 -13.04
C VAL A 111 10.15 -3.78 -13.05
N ASP A 112 9.45 -4.33 -14.05
CA ASP A 112 7.99 -4.31 -14.09
C ASP A 112 7.37 -5.47 -13.27
N TYR A 113 6.04 -5.49 -13.20
CA TYR A 113 5.32 -6.51 -12.43
C TYR A 113 5.61 -7.94 -12.91
N ASP A 114 5.78 -8.14 -14.22
CA ASP A 114 6.07 -9.44 -14.85
C ASP A 114 7.57 -9.82 -14.77
N GLY A 115 8.42 -8.92 -14.27
CA GLY A 115 9.86 -9.13 -14.10
C GLY A 115 10.70 -8.75 -15.33
N HIS A 116 10.15 -8.00 -16.28
CA HIS A 116 10.95 -7.44 -17.37
C HIS A 116 11.83 -6.31 -16.86
N ALA A 117 13.06 -6.27 -17.38
CA ALA A 117 14.05 -5.26 -17.01
C ALA A 117 13.77 -3.91 -17.70
N GLY A 118 13.81 -2.85 -16.91
CA GLY A 118 13.66 -1.46 -17.31
C GLY A 118 12.27 -0.89 -17.01
N LEU A 119 12.19 0.45 -17.08
CA LEU A 119 10.90 1.13 -17.18
C LEU A 119 10.36 0.98 -18.61
N PRO A 120 9.02 1.03 -18.81
CA PRO A 120 8.42 1.16 -20.13
C PRO A 120 9.06 2.31 -20.91
N SER A 121 9.32 2.12 -22.21
CA SER A 121 10.03 3.09 -23.05
C SER A 121 9.35 4.46 -23.07
N ASN A 122 8.01 4.49 -23.15
CA ASN A 122 7.24 5.72 -23.05
C ASN A 122 7.50 6.45 -21.71
N LEU A 123 7.52 5.73 -20.58
CA LEU A 123 7.79 6.33 -19.28
C LEU A 123 9.22 6.89 -19.18
N VAL A 124 10.22 6.21 -19.77
CA VAL A 124 11.59 6.73 -19.87
C VAL A 124 11.62 8.06 -20.64
N GLU A 125 10.92 8.11 -21.78
CA GLU A 125 10.84 9.30 -22.62
C GLU A 125 10.17 10.47 -21.88
N VAL A 126 9.02 10.21 -21.24
CA VAL A 126 8.32 11.18 -20.38
C VAL A 126 9.27 11.77 -19.35
N LEU A 127 9.94 10.93 -18.55
CA LEU A 127 10.85 11.38 -17.49
C LEU A 127 12.04 12.18 -18.03
N SER A 128 12.51 11.87 -19.25
CA SER A 128 13.59 12.62 -19.90
C SER A 128 13.20 14.05 -20.29
N THR A 129 11.91 14.34 -20.42
CA THR A 129 11.39 15.64 -20.89
C THR A 129 10.96 16.59 -19.78
N VAL A 130 10.78 16.09 -18.56
CA VAL A 130 10.29 16.85 -17.40
C VAL A 130 11.05 18.16 -17.14
N ASN A 131 12.38 18.15 -17.31
CA ASN A 131 13.25 19.30 -17.01
C ASN A 131 13.80 19.99 -18.26
N LYS A 132 13.24 19.70 -19.45
CA LYS A 132 13.71 20.34 -20.68
C LYS A 132 13.20 21.78 -20.76
N SER A 133 14.14 22.71 -20.80
CA SER A 133 13.89 24.16 -20.96
C SER A 133 14.08 24.62 -22.41
N ASP A 134 14.37 23.70 -23.33
CA ASP A 134 14.76 23.99 -24.71
C ASP A 134 13.58 24.23 -25.67
N GLY A 135 12.35 24.32 -25.15
CA GLY A 135 11.14 24.51 -25.94
C GLY A 135 10.65 23.26 -26.66
N SER A 136 11.27 22.09 -26.43
CA SER A 136 10.72 20.80 -26.88
C SER A 136 9.41 20.50 -26.14
N SER A 137 8.42 19.99 -26.87
CA SER A 137 7.16 19.55 -26.28
C SER A 137 7.40 18.43 -25.26
N ALA A 138 6.77 18.53 -24.09
CA ALA A 138 6.77 17.45 -23.11
C ALA A 138 6.07 16.21 -23.70
N VAL A 139 6.65 15.04 -23.47
CA VAL A 139 6.03 13.78 -23.87
C VAL A 139 4.99 13.41 -22.82
N ILE A 140 3.79 13.04 -23.29
CA ILE A 140 2.66 12.69 -22.44
C ILE A 140 2.73 11.18 -22.13
N PRO A 141 2.51 10.77 -20.87
CA PRO A 141 2.34 9.36 -20.50
C PRO A 141 1.30 8.63 -21.36
N ASP A 142 1.68 7.49 -21.91
CA ASP A 142 0.80 6.51 -22.52
C ASP A 142 0.84 5.20 -21.72
N THR A 143 -0.03 5.15 -20.73
CA THR A 143 -0.17 4.07 -19.74
C THR A 143 -0.60 2.74 -20.35
N ASP A 144 -1.18 2.72 -21.55
CA ASP A 144 -1.55 1.47 -22.23
C ASP A 144 -0.32 0.72 -22.78
N THR A 145 0.84 1.38 -22.79
CA THR A 145 2.13 0.78 -23.18
C THR A 145 2.96 0.27 -21.99
N TRP A 146 2.48 0.43 -20.76
CA TRP A 146 3.28 0.18 -19.54
C TRP A 146 3.23 -1.25 -19.01
N GLY A 147 2.57 -2.16 -19.73
CA GLY A 147 2.39 -3.54 -19.29
C GLY A 147 1.34 -3.67 -18.19
N LEU A 148 1.36 -4.81 -17.48
CA LEU A 148 0.36 -5.12 -16.47
C LEU A 148 0.48 -4.16 -15.26
N PRO A 149 -0.64 -3.56 -14.83
CA PRO A 149 -0.65 -2.75 -13.63
C PRO A 149 -0.53 -3.62 -12.38
N TYR A 150 0.09 -3.06 -11.34
CA TYR A 150 0.11 -3.64 -9.99
C TYR A 150 -1.30 -3.76 -9.41
N ALA A 151 -2.13 -2.72 -9.60
CA ALA A 151 -3.51 -2.72 -9.18
C ALA A 151 -4.42 -2.19 -10.29
N TYR A 152 -5.59 -2.82 -10.41
CA TYR A 152 -6.63 -2.40 -11.35
C TYR A 152 -7.97 -2.32 -10.63
N PHE A 153 -8.60 -1.15 -10.69
CA PHE A 153 -9.95 -0.93 -10.18
C PHE A 153 -10.85 -0.51 -11.33
N ALA A 154 -11.82 -1.35 -11.68
CA ALA A 154 -12.89 -0.92 -12.57
C ALA A 154 -13.78 0.08 -11.81
N VAL A 155 -14.12 1.19 -12.46
CA VAL A 155 -15.11 2.15 -11.95
C VAL A 155 -16.26 2.29 -12.95
N GLY A 156 -17.30 3.03 -12.60
CA GLY A 156 -18.44 3.29 -13.46
C GLY A 156 -19.68 2.44 -13.16
N PRO A 157 -20.77 2.68 -13.93
CA PRO A 157 -22.11 2.23 -13.56
C PRO A 157 -22.29 0.71 -13.46
N THR A 158 -21.47 -0.06 -14.17
CA THR A 158 -21.55 -1.53 -14.20
C THR A 158 -20.81 -2.19 -13.04
N THR A 159 -20.01 -1.43 -12.28
CA THR A 159 -19.14 -1.95 -11.21
C THR A 159 -19.71 -1.70 -9.81
N GLY A 160 -20.72 -0.83 -9.69
CA GLY A 160 -21.20 -0.33 -8.40
C GLY A 160 -20.27 0.72 -7.74
N CYS A 161 -19.08 0.96 -8.31
CA CYS A 161 -18.16 2.00 -7.89
C CYS A 161 -18.19 3.15 -8.91
N PHE A 162 -19.09 4.11 -8.72
CA PHE A 162 -19.24 5.23 -9.65
C PHE A 162 -18.01 6.14 -9.64
N SER A 163 -17.69 6.71 -10.82
CA SER A 163 -16.52 7.57 -10.97
C SER A 163 -16.64 8.90 -10.21
N ASP A 164 -17.86 9.34 -9.90
CA ASP A 164 -18.13 10.55 -9.14
C ASP A 164 -17.86 10.42 -7.63
N HIS A 165 -17.56 9.20 -7.13
CA HIS A 165 -16.97 9.01 -5.81
C HIS A 165 -15.58 9.67 -5.68
N PHE A 166 -14.90 9.95 -6.79
CA PHE A 166 -13.56 10.54 -6.83
C PHE A 166 -13.61 11.95 -7.44
N GLN A 167 -13.34 12.97 -6.62
CA GLN A 167 -13.37 14.37 -7.06
C GLN A 167 -12.30 15.19 -6.36
N ASN A 168 -11.67 16.12 -7.09
CA ASN A 168 -10.74 17.11 -6.55
C ASN A 168 -9.66 16.49 -5.62
N MET A 169 -9.08 15.37 -6.06
CA MET A 169 -8.11 14.62 -5.26
C MET A 169 -6.86 15.47 -4.97
N GLN A 170 -6.31 15.31 -3.77
CA GLN A 170 -5.08 15.96 -3.34
C GLN A 170 -4.00 14.92 -3.08
N LEU A 171 -2.78 15.23 -3.50
CA LEU A 171 -1.61 14.41 -3.15
C LEU A 171 -1.20 14.71 -1.70
N VAL A 172 -1.17 13.69 -0.87
CA VAL A 172 -0.77 13.77 0.54
C VAL A 172 0.38 12.82 0.80
N PHE A 173 1.47 13.35 1.34
CA PHE A 173 2.55 12.55 1.93
C PHE A 173 2.49 12.73 3.44
N ASN A 174 2.24 11.64 4.17
CA ASN A 174 2.23 11.64 5.63
C ASN A 174 3.09 10.51 6.17
N LEU A 175 3.58 10.69 7.39
CA LEU A 175 4.10 9.61 8.22
C LEU A 175 3.37 9.74 9.56
N ALA A 176 2.57 8.73 9.87
CA ALA A 176 1.81 8.66 11.11
C ALA A 176 2.19 7.36 11.82
N PHE A 177 2.15 7.41 13.15
CA PHE A 177 2.55 6.28 13.98
C PHE A 177 1.37 5.81 14.82
N CYS A 178 1.31 4.50 15.03
CA CYS A 178 0.27 3.85 15.82
C CYS A 178 -1.13 4.13 15.27
N GLY A 179 -1.92 4.97 15.94
CA GLY A 179 -3.28 5.29 15.53
C GLY A 179 -4.19 4.05 15.44
N SER A 180 -5.32 4.21 14.76
CA SER A 180 -6.35 3.17 14.65
C SER A 180 -5.95 1.96 13.79
N VAL A 181 -4.92 2.10 12.94
CA VAL A 181 -4.47 1.02 12.05
C VAL A 181 -3.24 0.34 12.66
N SER A 182 -2.07 0.95 12.56
CA SER A 182 -0.81 0.36 13.03
C SER A 182 -0.80 0.11 14.54
N GLY A 183 -1.47 0.95 15.33
CA GLY A 183 -1.55 0.82 16.78
C GLY A 183 -2.37 -0.41 17.19
N ASN A 184 -3.52 -0.65 16.56
CA ASN A 184 -4.33 -1.83 16.83
C ASN A 184 -3.66 -3.13 16.36
N LYS A 185 -2.84 -3.07 15.30
CA LYS A 185 -2.07 -4.22 14.82
C LYS A 185 -0.76 -4.45 15.58
N PHE A 186 -0.34 -3.53 16.45
CA PHE A 186 1.00 -3.53 17.02
C PHE A 186 1.40 -4.83 17.71
N PHE A 187 0.48 -5.48 18.43
CA PHE A 187 0.76 -6.75 19.10
C PHE A 187 1.00 -7.91 18.14
N GLN A 188 0.33 -7.88 16.98
CA GLN A 188 0.47 -8.90 15.93
C GLN A 188 1.70 -8.62 15.08
N ASP A 189 1.83 -7.38 14.62
CA ASP A 189 2.89 -6.99 13.71
C ASP A 189 4.22 -6.95 14.43
N CYS A 190 4.29 -6.50 15.70
CA CYS A 190 5.52 -6.32 16.47
C CYS A 190 5.49 -6.97 17.86
N PRO A 191 5.45 -8.32 17.95
CA PRO A 191 5.25 -9.02 19.22
C PRO A 191 6.41 -8.85 20.21
N ALA A 192 7.64 -8.67 19.73
CA ALA A 192 8.81 -8.48 20.60
C ALA A 192 8.76 -7.12 21.32
N GLN A 193 8.51 -6.05 20.56
CA GLN A 193 8.35 -4.70 21.06
C GLN A 193 7.09 -4.59 21.91
N ALA A 194 5.99 -5.22 21.50
CA ALA A 194 4.77 -5.29 22.29
C ALA A 194 5.01 -5.88 23.69
N LYS A 195 5.81 -6.95 23.78
CA LYS A 195 6.18 -7.55 25.08
C LYS A 195 7.07 -6.63 25.92
N GLN A 196 8.00 -5.93 25.28
CA GLN A 196 8.96 -5.05 25.96
C GLN A 196 8.32 -3.77 26.49
N PHE A 197 7.44 -3.16 25.71
CA PHE A 197 6.83 -1.85 25.98
C PHE A 197 5.37 -1.97 26.43
N ASN A 198 4.94 -3.15 26.91
CA ASN A 198 3.56 -3.44 27.26
C ASN A 198 2.99 -2.43 28.26
N VAL A 199 1.98 -1.66 27.82
CA VAL A 199 1.20 -0.76 28.65
C VAL A 199 -0.21 -1.32 28.77
N ASN A 200 -0.56 -1.82 29.96
CA ASN A 200 -1.91 -2.27 30.30
C ASN A 200 -2.53 -3.30 29.33
N SER A 201 -1.71 -4.02 28.56
CA SER A 201 -2.18 -4.90 27.48
C SER A 201 -3.03 -4.19 26.42
N ASP A 202 -2.83 -2.87 26.27
CA ASP A 202 -3.46 -2.04 25.25
C ASP A 202 -2.48 -1.84 24.08
N PRO A 203 -2.83 -2.27 22.85
CA PRO A 203 -1.91 -2.27 21.73
C PRO A 203 -1.56 -0.85 21.24
N ILE A 204 -2.50 0.11 21.33
CA ILE A 204 -2.26 1.50 20.93
C ILE A 204 -1.35 2.20 21.94
N GLN A 205 -1.62 2.07 23.24
CA GLN A 205 -0.80 2.65 24.30
C GLN A 205 0.61 2.08 24.29
N THR A 206 0.74 0.77 24.06
CA THR A 206 2.02 0.07 23.95
C THR A 206 2.81 0.54 22.72
N CYS A 207 2.15 0.71 21.57
CA CYS A 207 2.78 1.29 20.38
C CYS A 207 3.32 2.71 20.66
N ASN A 208 2.50 3.57 21.28
CA ASN A 208 2.90 4.94 21.62
C ASN A 208 4.08 4.96 22.61
N ALA A 209 4.06 4.07 23.61
CA ALA A 209 5.15 3.92 24.58
C ALA A 209 6.45 3.52 23.89
N TRP A 210 6.39 2.61 22.92
CA TRP A 210 7.56 2.21 22.15
C TRP A 210 8.11 3.36 21.30
N ILE A 211 7.28 4.01 20.49
CA ILE A 211 7.69 5.10 19.59
C ILE A 211 8.30 6.29 20.35
N THR A 212 7.89 6.51 21.61
CA THR A 212 8.45 7.57 22.46
C THR A 212 9.72 7.17 23.21
N SER A 213 10.01 5.87 23.31
CA SER A 213 11.14 5.34 24.08
C SER A 213 12.46 5.34 23.33
N ASP A 214 12.42 5.21 22.00
CA ASP A 214 13.63 5.10 21.17
C ASP A 214 13.48 5.87 19.86
N PRO A 215 13.91 7.15 19.80
CA PRO A 215 13.89 7.94 18.59
C PRO A 215 14.79 7.40 17.47
N GLU A 216 15.78 6.56 17.79
CA GLU A 216 16.74 6.06 16.82
C GLU A 216 16.10 5.01 15.89
N GLU A 217 15.04 4.33 16.34
CA GLU A 217 14.21 3.41 15.54
C GLU A 217 13.47 4.13 14.39
N LEU A 218 13.31 5.45 14.48
CA LEU A 218 12.61 6.26 13.48
C LEU A 218 13.54 6.88 12.42
N LYS A 219 14.84 6.63 12.45
CA LYS A 219 15.80 7.21 11.49
C LYS A 219 15.47 6.91 10.03
N GLU A 220 14.89 5.76 9.83
CA GLU A 220 14.46 5.26 8.53
C GLU A 220 13.03 5.73 8.17
N ALA A 221 12.26 6.30 9.10
CA ALA A 221 10.91 6.83 8.81
C ALA A 221 10.96 8.21 8.13
N TYR A 222 11.27 8.25 6.82
CA TYR A 222 11.27 9.48 6.02
C TYR A 222 10.85 9.24 4.57
N TRP A 223 10.39 10.31 3.91
CA TRP A 223 10.21 10.32 2.45
C TRP A 223 11.41 10.94 1.77
N LYS A 224 12.03 10.22 0.82
CA LYS A 224 13.01 10.79 -0.11
C LYS A 224 12.46 10.75 -1.52
N VAL A 225 11.96 11.91 -1.97
CA VAL A 225 11.24 12.03 -3.23
C VAL A 225 12.14 12.70 -4.27
N GLY A 226 12.47 11.97 -5.33
CA GLY A 226 13.25 12.50 -6.46
C GLY A 226 12.44 13.34 -7.44
N GLY A 227 11.11 13.25 -7.39
CA GLY A 227 10.21 14.04 -8.23
C GLY A 227 8.77 13.54 -8.18
N VAL A 228 7.82 14.48 -8.26
CA VAL A 228 6.38 14.25 -8.39
C VAL A 228 5.91 14.99 -9.63
N TYR A 229 5.29 14.25 -10.55
CA TYR A 229 4.84 14.77 -11.84
C TYR A 229 3.37 14.44 -12.00
N VAL A 230 2.59 15.44 -12.40
CA VAL A 230 1.15 15.30 -12.63
C VAL A 230 0.88 15.65 -14.07
N TYR A 231 0.16 14.78 -14.75
CA TYR A 231 -0.23 14.92 -16.15
C TYR A 231 -1.75 14.88 -16.23
N GLU A 232 -2.29 15.63 -17.16
CA GLU A 232 -3.72 15.66 -17.47
C GLU A 232 -3.89 15.42 -18.98
N ARG A 233 -4.85 14.58 -19.35
CA ARG A 233 -5.24 14.41 -20.75
C ARG A 233 -6.05 15.64 -21.16
N SER A 234 -5.59 16.33 -22.21
CA SER A 234 -6.29 17.48 -22.83
C SER A 234 -7.57 17.06 -23.55
#